data_AF-A0A9P4K6B4-F1
#
_entry.id   AF-A0A9P4K6B4-F1
#
_cell.length_a   1.000
_cell.length_b   1.000
_cell.length_c   1.000
_cell.angle_alpha   90.00
_cell.angle_beta   90.00
_cell.angle_gamma   90.00
#
_symmetry.space_group_name_H-M   'P 1'
#
loop_
_entity.id
_entity.type
_entity.pdbx_description
1 polymer ?
#
loop_
_entity_poly.entity_id
_entity_poly.type
_entity_poly.pdbx_seq_one_letter_code
_entity_poly.pdbx_strand_id
1 'polypeptide(L)'
;MNDPALNSLLQWGIQNSNPATIAEAKAQQRNIDTDEREHFLGVVLGTAGTQADTMLERMITIRNRNSSLEDRVKAFDELGESIAECNNPDFMENKIDHNRWNNLLDKSLQKKTDVKPLGEVTPSLWTLLLEELENVEAEARAKAAMCVKAAVENNSRGQEKLFTLGGIPKLVELATQDTSEEVRKKAIGALSSATRNFQPNLDAMVQNVPAKFKPDSEMDASDMDAITGFINQLKADI
;
A
#
# COMPACT_ATOMS: atom_id res chain seq x y z
N MET A 1 -16.06 33.57 -2.50
CA MET A 1 -15.40 32.26 -2.55
C MET A 1 -16.45 31.22 -2.20
N ASN A 2 -16.91 30.43 -3.16
CA ASN A 2 -17.74 29.25 -2.89
C ASN A 2 -16.77 28.13 -2.51
N ASP A 3 -16.68 27.80 -1.23
CA ASP A 3 -15.90 26.65 -0.79
C ASP A 3 -16.66 25.37 -1.19
N PRO A 4 -16.11 24.53 -2.09
CA PRO A 4 -16.76 23.29 -2.52
C PRO A 4 -17.07 22.35 -1.35
N ALA A 5 -16.25 22.36 -0.29
CA ALA A 5 -16.43 21.51 0.88
C ALA A 5 -17.65 21.95 1.72
N LEU A 6 -17.87 23.26 1.85
CA LEU A 6 -19.07 23.80 2.54
C LEU A 6 -20.36 23.48 1.77
N ASN A 7 -20.29 23.46 0.43
CA ASN A 7 -21.43 23.08 -0.40
C ASN A 7 -21.79 21.59 -0.24
N SER A 8 -20.79 20.71 -0.19
CA SER A 8 -21.00 19.29 0.08
C SER A 8 -21.59 19.06 1.48
N LEU A 9 -21.11 19.81 2.48
CA LEU A 9 -21.59 19.72 3.86
C LEU A 9 -23.05 20.20 4.00
N LEU A 10 -23.42 21.27 3.28
CA LEU A 10 -24.79 21.76 3.22
C LEU A 10 -25.73 20.78 2.52
N GLN A 11 -25.32 20.21 1.38
CA GLN A 11 -26.13 19.20 0.67
C GLN A 11 -26.37 17.97 1.53
N TRP A 12 -25.32 17.48 2.20
CA TRP A 12 -25.43 16.36 3.12
C TRP A 12 -26.36 16.66 4.30
N GLY A 13 -26.23 17.84 4.92
CA GLY A 13 -27.10 18.28 6.02
C GLY A 13 -28.57 18.35 5.62
N ILE A 14 -28.87 18.79 4.40
CA ILE A 14 -30.24 18.80 3.85
C ILE A 14 -30.76 17.36 3.66
N GLN A 15 -29.94 16.45 3.12
CA GLN A 15 -30.33 15.06 2.90
C GLN A 15 -30.58 14.29 4.21
N ASN A 16 -29.81 14.59 5.25
CA ASN A 16 -29.82 13.85 6.52
C ASN A 16 -30.59 14.54 7.66
N SER A 17 -31.16 15.72 7.44
CA SER A 17 -31.99 16.42 8.43
C SER A 17 -33.47 16.04 8.39
N ASN A 18 -33.91 15.30 7.37
CA ASN A 18 -35.29 14.83 7.26
C ASN A 18 -35.53 13.59 8.14
N PRO A 19 -36.45 13.64 9.13
CA PRO A 19 -36.76 12.53 10.03
C PRO A 19 -37.18 11.23 9.32
N ALA A 20 -37.83 11.33 8.16
CA ALA A 20 -38.23 10.17 7.37
C ALA A 20 -37.01 9.46 6.76
N THR A 21 -36.06 10.21 6.21
CA THR A 21 -34.81 9.68 5.67
C THR A 21 -33.94 9.05 6.77
N ILE A 22 -33.94 9.63 7.98
CA ILE A 22 -33.25 9.07 9.15
C ILE A 22 -33.89 7.74 9.58
N ALA A 23 -35.23 7.65 9.58
CA ALA A 23 -35.94 6.42 9.91
C ALA A 23 -35.72 5.32 8.85
N GLU A 24 -35.72 5.68 7.57
CA GLU A 24 -35.40 4.77 6.46
C GLU A 24 -33.94 4.32 6.47
N ALA A 25 -32.99 5.20 6.75
CA ALA A 25 -31.57 4.86 6.89
C ALA A 25 -31.29 3.94 8.09
N LYS A 26 -32.02 4.15 9.21
CA LYS A 26 -32.00 3.24 10.37
C LYS A 26 -32.63 1.89 10.07
N ALA A 27 -33.70 1.85 9.27
CA ALA A 27 -34.36 0.60 8.87
C ALA A 27 -33.56 -0.19 7.81
N GLN A 28 -32.78 0.50 6.97
CA GLN A 28 -31.92 -0.11 5.95
C GLN A 28 -30.50 -0.44 6.44
N GLN A 29 -30.14 -0.01 7.66
CA GLN A 29 -28.80 -0.18 8.22
C GLN A 29 -27.72 0.15 7.18
N ARG A 30 -27.82 1.33 6.55
CA ARG A 30 -26.85 1.75 5.54
C ARG A 30 -25.47 1.77 6.20
N ASN A 31 -24.62 0.81 5.83
CA ASN A 31 -23.19 0.88 6.09
C ASN A 31 -22.67 2.07 5.31
N ILE A 32 -22.48 3.20 5.97
CA ILE A 32 -21.81 4.35 5.39
C ILE A 32 -20.36 3.92 5.16
N ASP A 33 -19.89 4.05 3.92
CA ASP A 33 -18.52 3.69 3.54
C ASP A 33 -17.51 4.46 4.41
N THR A 34 -16.41 3.81 4.79
CA THR A 34 -15.39 4.38 5.68
C THR A 34 -14.82 5.66 5.09
N ASP A 35 -14.57 5.69 3.79
CA ASP A 35 -14.07 6.86 3.07
C ASP A 35 -15.08 8.03 3.13
N GLU A 36 -16.39 7.78 2.99
CA GLU A 36 -17.42 8.82 3.11
C GLU A 36 -17.47 9.40 4.52
N ARG A 37 -17.34 8.55 5.55
CA ARG A 37 -17.31 8.99 6.95
C ARG A 37 -16.08 9.82 7.25
N GLU A 38 -14.92 9.38 6.79
CA GLU A 38 -13.65 10.11 6.95
C GLU A 38 -13.68 11.45 6.22
N HIS A 39 -14.19 11.46 4.99
CA HIS A 39 -14.29 12.68 4.21
C HIS A 39 -15.15 13.71 4.94
N PHE A 40 -16.32 13.27 5.43
CA PHE A 40 -17.21 14.12 6.22
C PHE A 40 -16.54 14.61 7.51
N LEU A 41 -15.91 13.71 8.28
CA LEU A 41 -15.22 14.08 9.51
C LEU A 41 -14.09 15.08 9.23
N GLY A 42 -13.36 14.90 8.13
CA GLY A 42 -12.32 15.80 7.70
C GLY A 42 -12.84 17.20 7.39
N VAL A 43 -13.92 17.31 6.62
CA VAL A 43 -14.57 18.60 6.37
C VAL A 43 -15.05 19.26 7.67
N VAL A 44 -15.62 18.49 8.61
CA VAL A 44 -16.11 19.01 9.90
C VAL A 44 -14.97 19.49 10.82
N LEU A 45 -13.87 18.74 10.89
CA LEU A 45 -12.73 19.05 11.76
C LEU A 45 -11.73 20.03 11.12
N GLY A 46 -11.93 20.40 9.86
CA GLY A 46 -11.00 21.22 9.09
C GLY A 46 -9.71 20.49 8.70
N THR A 47 -9.70 19.15 8.75
CA THR A 47 -8.59 18.32 8.27
C THR A 47 -8.85 17.94 6.81
N ALA A 48 -7.91 18.23 5.91
CA ALA A 48 -8.11 17.99 4.49
C ALA A 48 -7.93 16.50 4.12
N GLY A 49 -8.88 15.95 3.35
CA GLY A 49 -8.77 14.63 2.71
C GLY A 49 -9.13 13.43 3.59
N THR A 50 -9.35 12.29 2.95
CA THR A 50 -9.46 10.96 3.60
C THR A 50 -8.08 10.32 3.74
N GLN A 51 -7.94 9.28 4.59
CA GLN A 51 -6.68 8.51 4.68
C GLN A 51 -6.26 7.97 3.30
N ALA A 52 -7.24 7.50 2.54
CA ALA A 52 -7.09 7.05 1.16
C ALA A 52 -6.54 8.16 0.23
N ASP A 53 -7.03 9.41 0.34
CA ASP A 53 -6.49 10.54 -0.45
C ASP A 53 -5.03 10.79 -0.11
N THR A 54 -4.70 10.81 1.17
CA THR A 54 -3.32 11.02 1.64
C THR A 54 -2.37 9.94 1.12
N MET A 55 -2.81 8.67 1.11
CA MET A 55 -2.02 7.58 0.54
C MET A 55 -1.80 7.74 -0.98
N LEU A 56 -2.82 8.19 -1.74
CA LEU A 56 -2.68 8.46 -3.17
C LEU A 56 -1.76 9.65 -3.44
N GLU A 57 -1.84 10.72 -2.66
CA GLU A 57 -0.95 11.89 -2.80
C GLU A 57 0.53 11.51 -2.61
N ARG A 58 0.81 10.63 -1.64
CA ARG A 58 2.17 10.08 -1.42
C ARG A 58 2.59 9.19 -2.57
N MET A 59 1.71 8.34 -3.08
CA MET A 59 2.00 7.51 -4.26
C MET A 59 2.27 8.36 -5.50
N ILE A 60 1.54 9.46 -5.71
CA ILE A 60 1.81 10.44 -6.77
C ILE A 60 3.21 11.04 -6.58
N THR A 61 3.58 11.42 -5.36
CA THR A 61 4.91 11.96 -5.06
C THR A 61 6.01 10.94 -5.35
N ILE A 62 5.86 9.70 -4.87
CA ILE A 62 6.77 8.58 -5.13
C ILE A 62 7.01 8.38 -6.63
N ARG A 63 5.95 8.49 -7.44
CA ARG A 63 6.02 8.25 -8.88
C ARG A 63 6.49 9.45 -9.70
N ASN A 64 6.59 10.63 -9.09
CA ASN A 64 7.05 11.85 -9.76
C ASN A 64 8.57 11.87 -9.86
N ARG A 65 9.13 11.53 -11.03
CA ARG A 65 10.58 11.53 -11.28
C ARG A 65 11.17 12.93 -11.37
N ASN A 66 10.34 13.98 -11.47
CA ASN A 66 10.82 15.36 -11.33
C ASN A 66 11.02 15.79 -9.87
N SER A 67 10.53 15.00 -8.90
CA SER A 67 10.78 15.26 -7.48
C SER A 67 12.12 14.68 -7.03
N SER A 68 12.72 15.28 -5.99
CA SER A 68 14.00 14.80 -5.47
C SER A 68 13.85 13.38 -4.90
N LEU A 69 14.95 12.62 -4.87
CA LEU A 69 14.94 11.30 -4.21
C LEU A 69 14.57 11.44 -2.73
N GLU A 70 15.05 12.48 -2.05
CA GLU A 70 14.72 12.77 -0.65
C GLU A 70 13.21 12.94 -0.43
N ASP A 71 12.54 13.73 -1.28
CA ASP A 71 11.09 13.92 -1.23
C ASP A 71 10.33 12.60 -1.44
N ARG A 72 10.81 11.74 -2.36
CA ARG A 72 10.19 10.44 -2.63
C ARG A 72 10.40 9.45 -1.51
N VAL A 73 11.60 9.41 -0.95
CA VAL A 73 11.92 8.57 0.22
C VAL A 73 11.06 8.96 1.42
N LYS A 74 10.91 10.27 1.66
CA LYS A 74 9.99 10.77 2.68
C LYS A 74 8.55 10.33 2.41
N ALA A 75 8.09 10.46 1.16
CA ALA A 75 6.74 10.02 0.78
C ALA A 75 6.53 8.51 0.97
N PHE A 76 7.55 7.68 0.74
CA PHE A 76 7.50 6.25 1.08
C PHE A 76 7.39 6.00 2.58
N ASP A 77 8.19 6.68 3.40
CA ASP A 77 8.14 6.49 4.86
C ASP A 77 6.74 6.81 5.39
N GLU A 78 6.20 7.97 4.99
CA GLU A 78 4.86 8.35 5.37
C GLU A 78 3.80 7.38 4.80
N LEU A 79 3.96 6.88 3.57
CA LEU A 79 3.05 5.89 2.98
C LEU A 79 3.05 4.59 3.81
N GLY A 80 4.23 4.11 4.21
CA GLY A 80 4.39 2.91 5.03
C GLY A 80 3.68 3.04 6.38
N GLU A 81 3.79 4.19 7.04
CA GLU A 81 3.07 4.49 8.29
C GLU A 81 1.55 4.42 8.07
N SER A 82 1.02 5.05 7.02
CA SER A 82 -0.43 4.99 6.75
C SER A 82 -0.92 3.63 6.28
N ILE A 83 -0.07 2.81 5.66
CA ILE A 83 -0.41 1.41 5.37
C ILE A 83 -0.54 0.62 6.68
N ALA A 84 0.39 0.80 7.61
CA ALA A 84 0.37 0.09 8.91
C ALA A 84 -0.82 0.51 9.78
N GLU A 85 -1.23 1.78 9.67
CA GLU A 85 -2.39 2.35 10.38
C GLU A 85 -3.68 2.32 9.52
N CYS A 86 -3.67 1.59 8.40
CA CYS A 86 -4.80 1.62 7.48
C CYS A 86 -6.04 0.99 8.12
N ASN A 87 -7.08 1.80 8.29
CA ASN A 87 -8.33 1.35 8.89
C ASN A 87 -9.29 0.73 7.83
N ASN A 88 -8.96 0.89 6.55
CA ASN A 88 -9.73 0.40 5.41
C ASN A 88 -8.88 -0.59 4.57
N PRO A 89 -8.87 -1.89 4.92
CA PRO A 89 -8.04 -2.88 4.23
C PRO A 89 -8.40 -3.06 2.75
N ASP A 90 -9.62 -2.70 2.34
CA ASP A 90 -10.05 -2.79 0.94
C ASP A 90 -9.35 -1.75 0.05
N PHE A 91 -8.92 -0.63 0.62
CA PHE A 91 -8.39 0.49 -0.14
C PHE A 91 -7.14 0.13 -0.95
N MET A 92 -6.25 -0.68 -0.38
CA MET A 92 -5.04 -1.15 -1.07
C MET A 92 -5.36 -1.98 -2.33
N GLU A 93 -6.48 -2.70 -2.31
CA GLU A 93 -6.86 -3.69 -3.31
C GLU A 93 -7.76 -3.15 -4.41
N ASN A 94 -8.63 -2.21 -4.04
CA ASN A 94 -9.59 -1.61 -4.95
C ASN A 94 -8.86 -0.85 -6.06
N LYS A 95 -9.48 -0.86 -7.24
CA LYS A 95 -9.04 -0.02 -8.35
C LYS A 95 -9.15 1.43 -7.92
N ILE A 96 -8.10 2.20 -8.17
CA ILE A 96 -8.11 3.62 -7.90
C ILE A 96 -9.12 4.29 -8.83
N ASP A 97 -10.01 5.13 -8.30
CA ASP A 97 -10.91 5.93 -9.13
C ASP A 97 -10.08 6.96 -9.94
N HIS A 98 -10.23 6.96 -11.27
CA HIS A 98 -9.41 7.84 -12.12
C HIS A 98 -9.71 9.33 -11.88
N ASN A 99 -10.95 9.69 -11.54
CA ASN A 99 -11.31 11.09 -11.32
C ASN A 99 -10.69 11.57 -10.01
N ARG A 100 -10.75 10.73 -8.98
CA ARG A 100 -10.08 10.96 -7.70
C ARG A 100 -8.58 11.17 -7.90
N TRP A 101 -7.91 10.24 -8.59
CA TRP A 101 -6.47 10.36 -8.89
C TRP A 101 -6.16 11.62 -9.68
N ASN A 102 -6.89 11.89 -10.76
CA ASN A 102 -6.63 13.04 -11.63
C ASN A 102 -6.89 14.37 -10.90
N ASN A 103 -7.91 14.44 -10.04
CA ASN A 103 -8.15 15.61 -9.18
C ASN A 103 -7.02 15.84 -8.16
N LEU A 104 -6.50 14.76 -7.56
CA LEU A 104 -5.34 14.86 -6.66
C LEU A 104 -4.08 15.25 -7.42
N LEU A 105 -3.89 14.71 -8.63
CA LEU A 105 -2.84 15.11 -9.53
C LEU A 105 -2.95 16.62 -9.83
N ASP A 106 -4.13 17.12 -10.22
CA ASP A 106 -4.40 18.55 -10.47
C ASP A 106 -4.16 19.46 -9.25
N LYS A 107 -4.46 18.98 -8.04
CA LYS A 107 -4.12 19.69 -6.80
C LYS A 107 -2.62 19.68 -6.51
N SER A 108 -1.97 18.54 -6.75
CA SER A 108 -0.51 18.40 -6.63
C SER A 108 0.25 19.18 -7.73
N LEU A 109 -0.41 19.46 -8.87
CA LEU A 109 0.10 20.04 -10.12
C LEU A 109 0.47 21.53 -10.03
N GLN A 110 0.54 22.10 -8.83
CA GLN A 110 1.34 23.32 -8.62
C GLN A 110 2.86 23.03 -8.72
N LYS A 111 3.27 21.76 -8.74
CA LYS A 111 4.64 21.30 -9.05
C LYS A 111 4.65 20.55 -10.40
N LYS A 112 5.59 20.86 -11.29
CA LYS A 112 5.80 20.14 -12.56
C LYS A 112 5.99 18.64 -12.30
N THR A 113 4.95 17.83 -12.52
CA THR A 113 5.01 16.35 -12.40
C THR A 113 5.13 15.71 -13.77
N ASP A 114 5.83 14.58 -13.86
CA ASP A 114 5.85 13.69 -15.02
C ASP A 114 4.84 12.53 -14.89
N VAL A 115 4.16 12.42 -13.74
CA VAL A 115 3.09 11.44 -13.51
C VAL A 115 1.94 11.72 -14.48
N LYS A 116 1.55 10.69 -15.23
CA LYS A 116 0.45 10.78 -16.20
C LYS A 116 -0.91 10.61 -15.51
N PRO A 117 -1.95 11.29 -15.99
CA PRO A 117 -3.33 10.99 -15.61
C PRO A 117 -3.66 9.51 -15.85
N LEU A 118 -4.50 8.93 -14.98
CA LEU A 118 -5.03 7.59 -15.19
C LEU A 118 -6.19 7.64 -16.19
N GLY A 119 -6.27 6.61 -17.04
CA GLY A 119 -7.36 6.39 -18.00
C GLY A 119 -8.49 5.51 -17.47
N GLU A 120 -9.23 4.86 -18.36
CA GLU A 120 -10.37 3.99 -17.99
C GLU A 120 -9.96 2.73 -17.21
N VAL A 121 -8.77 2.18 -17.49
CA VAL A 121 -8.20 1.06 -16.75
C VAL A 121 -7.24 1.60 -15.71
N THR A 122 -7.62 1.48 -14.44
CA THR A 122 -6.83 2.00 -13.32
C THR A 122 -6.17 0.87 -12.52
N PRO A 123 -4.92 1.07 -12.07
CA PRO A 123 -4.26 0.16 -11.15
C PRO A 123 -4.85 0.27 -9.74
N SER A 124 -4.58 -0.73 -8.89
CA SER A 124 -4.74 -0.57 -7.44
C SER A 124 -3.46 0.00 -6.83
N LEU A 125 -3.54 0.43 -5.56
CA LEU A 125 -2.37 0.90 -4.84
C LEU A 125 -1.31 -0.21 -4.69
N TRP A 126 -1.75 -1.46 -4.50
CA TRP A 126 -0.85 -2.63 -4.53
C TRP A 126 -0.04 -2.73 -5.83
N THR A 127 -0.68 -2.60 -6.99
CA THR A 127 0.02 -2.69 -8.28
C THR A 127 1.04 -1.57 -8.42
N LEU A 128 0.68 -0.33 -8.08
CA LEU A 128 1.60 0.81 -8.12
C LEU A 128 2.79 0.62 -7.17
N LEU A 129 2.56 0.06 -5.98
CA LEU A 129 3.62 -0.20 -5.00
C LEU A 129 4.58 -1.30 -5.46
N LEU A 130 4.08 -2.39 -6.05
CA LEU A 130 4.93 -3.48 -6.54
C LEU A 130 5.79 -3.06 -7.73
N GLU A 131 5.30 -2.16 -8.59
CA GLU A 131 6.12 -1.57 -9.67
C GLU A 131 7.35 -0.83 -9.13
N GLU A 132 7.26 -0.21 -7.95
CA GLU A 132 8.39 0.51 -7.35
C GLU A 132 9.48 -0.42 -6.78
N LEU A 133 9.23 -1.74 -6.68
CA LEU A 133 10.28 -2.73 -6.40
C LEU A 133 11.32 -2.83 -7.54
N GLU A 134 10.98 -2.34 -8.74
CA GLU A 134 11.87 -2.28 -9.90
C GLU A 134 12.44 -0.87 -10.15
N ASN A 135 12.30 0.05 -9.19
CA ASN A 135 12.80 1.41 -9.34
C ASN A 135 14.31 1.41 -9.64
N VAL A 136 14.78 2.32 -10.49
CA VAL A 136 16.21 2.43 -10.84
C VAL A 136 17.08 2.78 -9.63
N GLU A 137 16.55 3.55 -8.68
CA GLU A 137 17.26 3.95 -7.47
C GLU A 137 17.09 2.90 -6.37
N ALA A 138 18.22 2.44 -5.83
CA ALA A 138 18.24 1.41 -4.79
C ALA A 138 17.47 1.85 -3.53
N GLU A 139 17.57 3.12 -3.13
CA GLU A 139 16.88 3.61 -1.94
C GLU A 139 15.35 3.57 -2.11
N ALA A 140 14.84 3.91 -3.30
CA ALA A 140 13.42 3.78 -3.62
C ALA A 140 12.96 2.31 -3.58
N ARG A 141 13.74 1.36 -4.15
CA ARG A 141 13.43 -0.08 -4.06
C ARG A 141 13.38 -0.56 -2.61
N ALA A 142 14.34 -0.15 -1.78
CA ALA A 142 14.40 -0.51 -0.37
C ALA A 142 13.16 -0.01 0.40
N LYS A 143 12.73 1.22 0.11
CA LYS A 143 11.54 1.85 0.70
C LYS A 143 10.24 1.22 0.20
N ALA A 144 10.16 0.83 -1.07
CA ALA A 144 9.04 0.07 -1.61
C ALA A 144 8.91 -1.30 -0.91
N ALA A 145 10.02 -2.05 -0.74
CA ALA A 145 10.02 -3.31 0.01
C ALA A 145 9.59 -3.12 1.48
N MET A 146 9.95 -2.00 2.10
CA MET A 146 9.49 -1.65 3.45
C MET A 146 7.97 -1.40 3.50
N CYS A 147 7.40 -0.70 2.51
CA CYS A 147 5.95 -0.52 2.43
C CYS A 147 5.22 -1.85 2.18
N VAL A 148 5.78 -2.74 1.36
CA VAL A 148 5.24 -4.10 1.17
C VAL A 148 5.25 -4.89 2.48
N LYS A 149 6.32 -4.79 3.28
CA LYS A 149 6.37 -5.38 4.63
C LYS A 149 5.20 -4.88 5.47
N ALA A 150 5.01 -3.56 5.57
CA ALA A 150 3.92 -2.96 6.35
C ALA A 150 2.55 -3.46 5.89
N ALA A 151 2.35 -3.63 4.58
CA ALA A 151 1.09 -4.07 4.01
C ALA A 151 0.72 -5.53 4.34
N VAL A 152 1.72 -6.39 4.60
CA VAL A 152 1.50 -7.83 4.89
C VAL A 152 1.71 -8.22 6.35
N GLU A 153 2.28 -7.33 7.17
CA GLU A 153 2.61 -7.61 8.57
C GLU A 153 1.34 -7.88 9.39
N ASN A 154 1.19 -9.11 9.89
CA ASN A 154 0.00 -9.60 10.58
C ASN A 154 -1.31 -9.42 9.77
N ASN A 155 -1.21 -9.40 8.45
CA ASN A 155 -2.34 -9.18 7.55
C ASN A 155 -2.43 -10.31 6.50
N SER A 156 -3.22 -11.35 6.79
CA SER A 156 -3.38 -12.51 5.90
C SER A 156 -3.95 -12.16 4.54
N ARG A 157 -4.81 -11.15 4.48
CA ARG A 157 -5.39 -10.65 3.23
C ARG A 157 -4.33 -9.93 2.38
N GLY A 158 -3.49 -9.11 3.02
CA GLY A 158 -2.32 -8.52 2.38
C GLY A 158 -1.33 -9.58 1.87
N GLN A 159 -1.09 -10.63 2.66
CA GLN A 159 -0.25 -11.78 2.27
C GLN A 159 -0.81 -12.50 1.03
N GLU A 160 -2.12 -12.76 0.98
CA GLU A 160 -2.81 -13.35 -0.17
C GLU A 160 -2.73 -12.45 -1.41
N LYS A 161 -2.87 -11.13 -1.23
CA LYS A 161 -2.79 -10.19 -2.34
C LYS A 161 -1.38 -10.13 -2.92
N LEU A 162 -0.36 -10.08 -2.06
CA LEU A 162 1.04 -10.12 -2.46
C LEU A 162 1.35 -11.41 -3.26
N PHE A 163 0.83 -12.55 -2.81
CA PHE A 163 0.94 -13.83 -3.52
C PHE A 163 0.34 -13.75 -4.93
N THR A 164 -0.92 -13.33 -5.02
CA THR A 164 -1.71 -13.30 -6.26
C THR A 164 -1.10 -12.37 -7.31
N LEU A 165 -0.47 -11.28 -6.87
CA LEU A 165 0.19 -10.32 -7.75
C LEU A 165 1.63 -10.71 -8.11
N GLY A 166 2.12 -11.88 -7.69
CA GLY A 166 3.47 -12.34 -8.01
C GLY A 166 4.58 -11.58 -7.28
N GLY A 167 4.27 -10.94 -6.14
CA GLY A 167 5.24 -10.16 -5.39
C GLY A 167 6.30 -11.01 -4.67
N ILE A 168 5.99 -12.27 -4.32
CA ILE A 168 6.94 -13.15 -3.64
C ILE A 168 8.18 -13.45 -4.51
N PRO A 169 8.07 -13.91 -5.77
CA PRO A 169 9.22 -14.04 -6.66
C PRO A 169 10.07 -12.77 -6.77
N LYS A 170 9.43 -11.59 -6.91
CA LYS A 170 10.15 -10.31 -7.00
C LYS A 170 10.92 -9.97 -5.72
N LEU A 171 10.32 -10.21 -4.55
CA LEU A 171 11.02 -10.01 -3.27
C LEU A 171 12.19 -10.98 -3.10
N VAL A 172 12.07 -12.23 -3.57
CA VAL A 172 13.18 -13.20 -3.56
C VAL A 172 14.31 -12.77 -4.49
N GLU A 173 13.98 -12.28 -5.69
CA GLU A 173 14.94 -11.69 -6.63
C GLU A 173 15.73 -10.55 -5.95
N LEU A 174 15.02 -9.56 -5.37
CA LEU A 174 15.66 -8.46 -4.65
C LEU A 174 16.51 -8.94 -3.47
N ALA A 175 15.99 -9.87 -2.66
CA ALA A 175 16.67 -10.40 -1.49
C ALA A 175 18.00 -11.10 -1.80
N THR A 176 18.13 -11.67 -3.01
CA THR A 176 19.25 -12.56 -3.36
C THR A 176 20.15 -12.02 -4.47
N GLN A 177 19.71 -11.01 -5.23
CA GLN A 177 20.40 -10.53 -6.43
C GLN A 177 20.60 -9.02 -6.48
N ASP A 178 19.90 -8.22 -5.66
CA ASP A 178 20.10 -6.76 -5.68
C ASP A 178 21.52 -6.39 -5.23
N THR A 179 22.13 -5.44 -5.94
CA THR A 179 23.49 -4.98 -5.67
C THR A 179 23.59 -4.20 -4.35
N SER A 180 22.50 -3.58 -3.90
CA SER A 180 22.44 -2.85 -2.63
C SER A 180 22.11 -3.78 -1.47
N GLU A 181 23.01 -3.87 -0.49
CA GLU A 181 22.76 -4.59 0.76
C GLU A 181 21.48 -4.13 1.47
N GLU A 182 21.19 -2.82 1.43
CA GLU A 182 20.01 -2.28 2.11
C GLU A 182 18.71 -2.77 1.45
N VAL A 183 18.69 -2.86 0.12
CA VAL A 183 17.55 -3.44 -0.62
C VAL A 183 17.38 -4.91 -0.22
N ARG A 184 18.47 -5.68 -0.20
CA ARG A 184 18.44 -7.10 0.22
C ARG A 184 17.86 -7.23 1.64
N LYS A 185 18.34 -6.41 2.59
CA LYS A 185 17.87 -6.41 4.00
C LYS A 185 16.37 -6.12 4.09
N LYS A 186 15.86 -5.11 3.37
CA LYS A 186 14.43 -4.75 3.38
C LYS A 186 13.56 -5.80 2.70
N ALA A 187 14.00 -6.35 1.57
CA ALA A 187 13.29 -7.44 0.89
C ALA A 187 13.19 -8.69 1.77
N ILE A 188 14.27 -9.06 2.48
CA ILE A 188 14.23 -10.18 3.45
C ILE A 188 13.28 -9.88 4.61
N GLY A 189 13.23 -8.64 5.09
CA GLY A 189 12.26 -8.21 6.10
C GLY A 189 10.80 -8.35 5.63
N ALA A 190 10.53 -8.01 4.38
CA ALA A 190 9.22 -8.19 3.76
C ALA A 190 8.87 -9.68 3.61
N LEU A 191 9.79 -10.51 3.10
CA LEU A 191 9.61 -11.98 3.01
C LEU A 191 9.33 -12.62 4.37
N SER A 192 10.06 -12.20 5.41
CA SER A 192 9.84 -12.68 6.77
C SER A 192 8.42 -12.39 7.26
N SER A 193 7.83 -11.26 6.88
CA SER A 193 6.46 -10.90 7.27
C SER A 193 5.43 -11.57 6.38
N ALA A 194 5.74 -11.73 5.09
CA ALA A 194 4.86 -12.33 4.10
C ALA A 194 4.63 -13.84 4.31
N THR A 195 5.63 -14.56 4.82
CA THR A 195 5.61 -16.03 4.93
C THR A 195 5.07 -16.56 6.27
N ARG A 196 5.16 -15.77 7.34
CA ARG A 196 4.70 -16.18 8.68
C ARG A 196 3.19 -16.47 8.69
N ASN A 197 2.84 -17.66 9.14
CA ASN A 197 1.48 -18.19 9.20
C ASN A 197 0.75 -18.22 7.83
N PHE A 198 1.49 -18.18 6.72
CA PHE A 198 0.90 -18.17 5.37
C PHE A 198 1.68 -19.07 4.40
N GLN A 199 1.29 -20.35 4.37
CA GLN A 199 1.97 -21.39 3.61
C GLN A 199 2.16 -21.08 2.11
N PRO A 200 1.17 -20.51 1.37
CA PRO A 200 1.37 -20.22 -0.06
C PRO A 200 2.55 -19.28 -0.33
N ASN A 201 2.79 -18.31 0.56
CA ASN A 201 3.94 -17.42 0.43
C ASN A 201 5.25 -18.12 0.76
N LEU A 202 5.26 -19.01 1.77
CA LEU A 202 6.44 -19.80 2.10
C LEU A 202 6.82 -20.73 0.96
N ASP A 203 5.85 -21.43 0.38
CA ASP A 203 6.06 -22.33 -0.75
C ASP A 203 6.61 -21.57 -1.97
N ALA A 204 6.01 -20.41 -2.30
CA ALA A 204 6.50 -19.56 -3.38
C ALA A 204 7.91 -19.02 -3.10
N MET A 205 8.22 -18.65 -1.86
CA MET A 205 9.57 -18.23 -1.47
C MET A 205 10.56 -19.38 -1.67
N VAL A 206 10.28 -20.55 -1.10
CA VAL A 206 11.11 -21.75 -1.20
C VAL A 206 11.28 -22.15 -2.67
N GLN A 207 10.26 -22.03 -3.51
CA GLN A 207 10.35 -22.33 -4.95
C GLN A 207 11.30 -21.38 -5.69
N ASN A 208 11.37 -20.10 -5.32
CA ASN A 208 12.11 -19.08 -6.06
C ASN A 208 13.51 -18.79 -5.52
N VAL A 209 13.86 -19.21 -4.30
CA VAL A 209 15.23 -18.99 -3.79
C VAL A 209 16.30 -19.76 -4.59
N PRO A 210 17.52 -19.23 -4.71
CA PRO A 210 18.67 -19.93 -5.29
C PRO A 210 18.94 -21.29 -4.63
N ALA A 211 19.57 -22.21 -5.38
CA ALA A 211 19.86 -23.58 -4.92
C ALA A 211 20.61 -23.64 -3.57
N LYS A 212 21.50 -22.68 -3.31
CA LYS A 212 22.27 -22.60 -2.04
C LYS A 212 21.42 -22.35 -0.79
N PHE A 213 20.18 -21.89 -0.96
CA PHE A 213 19.22 -21.61 0.12
C PHE A 213 18.03 -22.57 0.11
N LYS A 214 18.00 -23.58 -0.76
CA LYS A 214 16.89 -24.54 -0.74
C LYS A 214 16.92 -25.31 0.58
N PRO A 215 15.80 -25.40 1.33
CA PRO A 215 15.73 -26.20 2.53
C PRO A 215 15.82 -27.70 2.18
N ASP A 216 16.41 -28.50 3.06
CA ASP A 216 16.56 -29.95 2.88
C ASP A 216 15.23 -30.72 3.09
N SER A 217 14.27 -30.09 3.76
CA SER A 217 12.94 -30.63 4.05
C SER A 217 11.85 -29.61 3.77
N GLU A 218 10.61 -30.10 3.68
CA GLU A 218 9.42 -29.25 3.66
C GLU A 218 9.38 -28.35 4.91
N MET A 219 8.93 -27.11 4.73
CA MET A 219 8.84 -26.11 5.79
C MET A 219 7.38 -25.79 6.11
N ASP A 220 7.08 -25.64 7.39
CA ASP A 220 5.75 -25.24 7.88
C ASP A 220 5.74 -23.74 8.21
N ALA A 221 4.81 -22.99 7.62
CA ALA A 221 4.68 -21.56 7.84
C ALA A 221 4.22 -21.17 9.26
N SER A 222 3.73 -22.13 10.05
CA SER A 222 3.42 -21.94 11.47
C SER A 222 4.61 -22.18 12.39
N ASP A 223 5.69 -22.81 11.88
CA ASP A 223 6.95 -22.98 12.61
C ASP A 223 7.80 -21.70 12.52
N MET A 224 7.60 -20.84 13.51
CA MET A 224 8.26 -19.54 13.59
C MET A 224 9.78 -19.65 13.78
N ASP A 225 10.27 -20.74 14.40
CA ASP A 225 11.69 -20.96 14.61
C ASP A 225 12.35 -21.41 13.31
N ALA A 226 11.72 -22.32 12.56
CA ALA A 226 12.18 -22.72 11.23
C ALA A 226 12.21 -21.54 10.25
N ILE A 227 11.15 -20.72 10.21
CA ILE A 227 11.12 -19.50 9.38
C ILE A 227 12.23 -18.54 9.81
N THR A 228 12.40 -18.31 11.11
CA THR A 228 13.44 -17.40 11.62
C THR A 228 14.84 -17.88 11.25
N GLY A 229 15.10 -19.18 11.38
CA GLY A 229 16.35 -19.81 10.94
C GLY A 229 16.60 -19.59 9.46
N PHE A 230 15.59 -19.83 8.61
CA PHE A 230 15.73 -19.65 7.17
C PHE A 230 15.96 -18.18 6.76
N ILE A 231 15.24 -17.25 7.37
CA ILE A 231 15.45 -15.81 7.18
C ILE A 231 16.86 -15.38 7.61
N ASN A 232 17.41 -15.96 8.68
CA ASN A 232 18.76 -15.66 9.12
C ASN A 232 19.84 -16.18 8.15
N GLN A 233 19.60 -17.30 7.47
CA GLN A 233 20.50 -17.76 6.41
C GLN A 233 20.59 -16.76 5.26
N LEU A 234 19.46 -16.20 4.82
CA LEU A 234 19.46 -15.14 3.80
C LEU A 234 20.19 -13.89 4.27
N LYS A 235 20.01 -13.48 5.53
CA LYS A 235 20.71 -12.32 6.09
C LYS A 235 22.23 -12.50 6.19
N ALA A 236 22.69 -13.72 6.43
CA ALA A 236 24.11 -14.02 6.56
C ALA A 236 24.88 -13.93 5.22
N ASP A 237 24.18 -13.90 4.10
CA ASP A 237 24.74 -13.76 2.74
C ASP A 237 24.82 -12.30 2.26
N ILE A 238 24.35 -11.35 3.06
CA ILE A 238 24.39 -9.92 2.75
C ILE A 238 25.75 -9.34 3.12
#